data_AF-A0A2S9BPR2-F1
#
_entry.id   AF-A0A2S9BPR2-F1
#
_cell.length_a   1.000
_cell.length_b   1.000
_cell.length_c   1.000
_cell.angle_alpha   90.00
_cell.angle_beta   90.00
_cell.angle_gamma   90.00
#
_symmetry.space_group_name_H-M   'P 1'
#
loop_
_entity.id
_entity.type
_entity.pdbx_description
1 polymer ?
#
loop_
_entity_poly.entity_id
_entity_poly.type
_entity_poly.pdbx_seq_one_letter_code
_entity_poly.pdbx_strand_id
1 'polypeptide(L)'
;MIALVCVLILGGCAVPPTPESPLDEYKAESETLAMSVVELIPVHLEPALDTELESRGQAPQNGVTAEKRPGDPAWWQARAYVSLVEWEGAAAEAIAAVTEAMKSDGWTVERVRETGEGRTITDGFRQDDWYVEIAWVKSEPGKVERFDISVVSPTTVRGDHDDISS
;
A
#
# COMPACT_ATOMS: atom_id res chain seq x y z
N MET A 1 7.98 -6.17 70.09
CA MET A 1 6.51 -6.00 70.08
C MET A 1 6.10 -5.57 68.68
N ILE A 2 5.47 -6.50 67.95
CA ILE A 2 4.45 -6.40 66.88
C ILE A 2 4.24 -4.97 66.30
N ALA A 3 4.74 -4.67 65.11
CA ALA A 3 4.15 -4.89 63.76
C ALA A 3 3.05 -3.89 63.36
N LEU A 4 3.28 -3.16 62.26
CA LEU A 4 2.23 -2.93 61.25
C LEU A 4 2.88 -2.58 59.90
N VAL A 5 2.98 -3.60 59.05
CA VAL A 5 3.26 -3.49 57.62
C VAL A 5 1.90 -3.34 56.94
N CYS A 6 1.64 -2.18 56.32
CA CYS A 6 0.50 -1.99 55.42
C CYS A 6 0.96 -2.24 53.98
N VAL A 7 0.87 -3.49 53.54
CA VAL A 7 0.98 -3.87 52.14
C VAL A 7 -0.38 -3.60 51.48
N LEU A 8 -0.46 -2.52 50.72
CA LEU A 8 -1.55 -2.25 49.77
C LEU A 8 -1.21 -2.94 48.45
N ILE A 9 -1.58 -4.22 48.29
CA ILE A 9 -1.63 -4.84 46.95
C ILE A 9 -2.98 -4.46 46.36
N LEU A 10 -3.02 -3.30 45.70
CA LEU A 10 -4.06 -3.00 44.73
C LEU A 10 -3.74 -3.80 43.48
N GLY A 11 -4.25 -5.03 43.43
CA GLY A 11 -4.31 -5.83 42.20
C GLY A 11 -5.33 -5.20 41.25
N GLY A 12 -4.96 -4.09 40.62
CA GLY A 12 -5.61 -3.65 39.39
C GLY A 12 -5.20 -4.61 38.29
N CYS A 13 -6.16 -5.24 37.62
CA CYS A 13 -5.92 -5.88 36.34
C CYS A 13 -5.37 -4.81 35.40
N ALA A 14 -4.04 -4.69 35.32
CA ALA A 14 -3.40 -3.90 34.28
C ALA A 14 -3.72 -4.63 32.98
N VAL A 15 -4.75 -4.15 32.28
CA VAL A 15 -4.90 -4.45 30.86
C VAL A 15 -3.56 -4.05 30.24
N PRO A 16 -2.79 -4.97 29.65
CA PRO A 16 -1.54 -4.60 29.02
C PRO A 16 -1.84 -3.50 28.00
N PRO A 17 -1.02 -2.44 27.93
CA PRO A 17 -1.25 -1.36 26.98
C PRO A 17 -1.37 -1.96 25.58
N THR A 18 -2.39 -1.52 24.83
CA THR A 18 -2.51 -1.84 23.41
C THR A 18 -1.19 -1.47 22.73
N PRO A 19 -0.57 -2.37 21.95
CA PRO A 19 0.67 -2.03 21.26
C PRO A 19 0.42 -0.85 20.32
N GLU A 20 1.30 0.15 20.36
CA GLU A 20 1.25 1.30 19.45
C GLU A 20 1.39 0.80 18.01
N SER A 21 0.46 1.21 17.16
CA SER A 21 0.39 0.81 15.76
C SER A 21 0.74 2.00 14.86
N PRO A 22 1.71 1.87 13.94
CA PRO A 22 2.07 2.92 12.98
C PRO A 22 1.11 3.00 11.78
N LEU A 23 -0.08 2.37 11.83
CA LEU A 23 -0.98 2.32 10.68
C LEU A 23 -1.49 3.69 10.22
N ASP A 24 -1.71 4.64 11.13
CA ASP A 24 -2.09 6.01 10.76
C ASP A 24 -0.96 6.74 10.00
N GLU A 25 0.29 6.51 10.39
CA GLU A 25 1.47 7.03 9.68
C GLU A 25 1.60 6.37 8.31
N TYR A 26 1.52 5.04 8.27
CA TYR A 26 1.56 4.28 7.02
C TYR A 26 0.41 4.62 6.08
N LYS A 27 -0.75 5.03 6.59
CA LYS A 27 -1.84 5.56 5.78
C LYS A 27 -1.39 6.80 5.03
N ALA A 28 -0.94 7.82 5.77
CA ALA A 28 -0.51 9.09 5.18
C ALA A 28 0.66 8.90 4.22
N GLU A 29 1.63 8.05 4.56
CA GLU A 29 2.79 7.75 3.71
C GLU A 29 2.39 6.98 2.45
N SER A 30 1.50 5.97 2.56
CA SER A 30 1.01 5.23 1.39
C SER A 30 0.24 6.13 0.42
N GLU A 31 -0.60 7.02 0.95
CA GLU A 31 -1.37 7.97 0.13
C GLU A 31 -0.44 8.97 -0.57
N THR A 32 0.55 9.50 0.15
CA THR A 32 1.55 10.41 -0.39
C THR A 32 2.41 9.74 -1.46
N LEU A 33 2.87 8.52 -1.20
CA LEU A 33 3.68 7.75 -2.14
C LEU A 33 2.87 7.38 -3.39
N ALA A 34 1.60 7.00 -3.26
CA ALA A 34 0.74 6.70 -4.42
C ALA A 34 0.62 7.91 -5.33
N MET A 35 0.34 9.10 -4.78
CA MET A 35 0.27 10.34 -5.56
C MET A 35 1.63 10.75 -6.13
N SER A 36 2.72 10.55 -5.39
CA SER A 36 4.08 10.81 -5.88
C SER A 36 4.40 9.95 -7.10
N VAL A 37 3.98 8.68 -7.13
CA VAL A 37 4.15 7.80 -8.31
C VAL A 37 3.31 8.29 -9.49
N VAL A 38 2.09 8.79 -9.26
CA VAL A 38 1.27 9.41 -10.33
C VAL A 38 1.97 10.64 -10.92
N GLU A 39 2.60 11.47 -10.08
CA GLU A 39 3.34 12.66 -10.51
C GLU A 39 4.61 12.33 -11.34
N LEU A 40 5.12 11.09 -11.26
CA LEU A 40 6.21 10.63 -12.12
C LEU A 40 5.75 10.34 -13.56
N ILE A 41 4.45 10.25 -13.83
CA ILE A 41 3.93 10.06 -15.18
C ILE A 41 4.09 11.37 -15.96
N PRO A 42 4.71 11.35 -17.17
CA PRO A 42 4.90 12.54 -17.96
C PRO A 42 3.59 13.31 -18.23
N VAL A 43 3.61 14.62 -17.98
CA VAL A 43 2.41 15.48 -18.04
C VAL A 43 1.73 15.51 -19.41
N HIS A 44 2.48 15.32 -20.50
CA HIS A 44 1.93 15.30 -21.86
C HIS A 44 1.13 14.02 -22.17
N LEU A 45 1.20 13.00 -21.29
CA LEU A 45 0.32 11.84 -21.34
C LEU A 45 -1.02 12.09 -20.66
N GLU A 46 -1.24 13.32 -20.16
CA GLU A 46 -2.47 13.78 -19.51
C GLU A 46 -2.96 12.82 -18.41
N PRO A 47 -2.12 12.43 -17.43
CA PRO A 47 -2.52 11.48 -16.40
C PRO A 47 -3.69 12.03 -15.60
N ALA A 48 -4.78 11.26 -15.53
CA ALA A 48 -5.99 11.61 -14.79
C ALA A 48 -6.43 10.44 -13.91
N LEU A 49 -6.79 10.75 -12.67
CA LEU A 49 -7.40 9.76 -11.78
C LEU A 49 -8.81 9.41 -12.27
N ASP A 50 -9.05 8.13 -12.55
CA ASP A 50 -10.36 7.59 -12.93
C ASP A 50 -11.35 7.64 -11.75
N THR A 51 -10.83 7.51 -10.53
CA THR A 51 -11.59 7.56 -9.27
C THR A 51 -10.78 8.26 -8.19
N GLU A 52 -11.43 8.60 -7.07
CA GLU A 52 -10.67 8.97 -5.87
C GLU A 52 -9.70 7.85 -5.46
N LEU A 53 -8.62 8.25 -4.80
CA LEU A 53 -7.62 7.33 -4.27
C LEU A 53 -8.28 6.37 -3.27
N GLU A 54 -8.22 5.07 -3.53
CA GLU A 54 -8.67 4.08 -2.55
C GLU A 54 -7.61 3.93 -1.46
N SER A 55 -8.01 3.96 -0.20
CA SER A 55 -7.09 3.90 0.94
C SER A 55 -7.72 3.07 2.06
N ARG A 56 -7.07 1.97 2.44
CA ARG A 56 -7.63 1.03 3.43
C ARG A 56 -6.59 0.18 4.13
N GLY A 57 -6.85 -0.09 5.40
CA GLY A 57 -6.14 -1.10 6.17
C GLY A 57 -6.54 -2.53 5.78
N GLN A 58 -5.55 -3.42 5.75
CA GLN A 58 -5.66 -4.81 5.35
C GLN A 58 -5.05 -5.73 6.41
N ALA A 59 -5.56 -6.95 6.54
CA ALA A 59 -5.02 -8.02 7.37
C ALA A 59 -4.97 -9.34 6.57
N PRO A 60 -4.12 -10.31 6.95
CA PRO A 60 -4.07 -11.59 6.25
C PRO A 60 -5.40 -12.33 6.32
N GLN A 61 -5.86 -12.86 5.18
CA GLN A 61 -7.08 -13.68 5.12
C GLN A 61 -6.93 -15.02 5.86
N ASN A 62 -5.71 -15.55 5.93
CA ASN A 62 -5.40 -16.80 6.62
C ASN A 62 -4.71 -16.49 7.95
N GLY A 63 -5.34 -16.80 9.08
CA GLY A 63 -4.77 -16.59 10.42
C GLY A 63 -5.55 -15.65 11.33
N VAL A 64 -6.68 -15.11 10.87
CA VAL A 64 -7.64 -14.43 11.74
C VAL A 64 -8.20 -15.47 12.70
N THR A 65 -7.76 -15.43 13.96
CA THR A 65 -8.58 -15.99 15.04
C THR A 65 -9.97 -15.39 14.88
N ALA A 66 -11.06 -16.13 15.14
CA ALA A 66 -12.43 -15.62 14.95
C ALA A 66 -12.69 -14.25 15.64
N GLU A 67 -11.81 -13.88 16.57
CA GLU A 67 -11.72 -12.58 17.23
C GLU A 67 -10.48 -11.80 16.74
N LYS A 68 -10.71 -10.57 16.25
CA LYS A 68 -9.64 -9.62 15.89
C LYS A 68 -8.92 -9.15 17.16
N ARG A 69 -7.59 -9.17 17.17
CA ARG A 69 -6.77 -8.79 18.34
C ARG A 69 -5.80 -7.67 17.98
N PRO A 70 -5.40 -6.82 18.94
CA PRO A 70 -4.46 -5.74 18.67
C PRO A 70 -3.08 -6.18 18.17
N GLY A 71 -2.65 -7.39 18.51
CA GLY A 71 -1.38 -7.95 18.02
C GLY A 71 -1.47 -8.62 16.65
N ASP A 72 -2.64 -8.66 16.01
CA ASP A 72 -2.78 -9.29 14.70
C ASP A 72 -2.02 -8.46 13.64
N PRO A 73 -1.38 -9.13 12.66
CA PRO A 73 -0.68 -8.44 11.58
C PRO A 73 -1.65 -7.65 10.70
N ALA A 74 -1.22 -6.44 10.32
CA ALA A 74 -1.95 -5.54 9.45
C ALA A 74 -0.99 -4.70 8.61
N TRP A 75 -1.47 -4.15 7.51
CA TRP A 75 -0.75 -3.18 6.68
C TRP A 75 -1.73 -2.18 6.08
N TRP A 76 -1.21 -1.09 5.53
CA TRP A 76 -2.01 -0.12 4.79
C TRP A 76 -1.80 -0.30 3.29
N GLN A 77 -2.87 -0.09 2.51
CA GLN A 77 -2.81 -0.12 1.06
C GLN A 77 -3.52 1.11 0.48
N ALA A 78 -2.82 1.85 -0.39
CA ALA A 78 -3.38 2.91 -1.21
C ALA A 78 -3.38 2.48 -2.69
N ARG A 79 -4.45 2.77 -3.43
CA ARG A 79 -4.57 2.46 -4.86
C ARG A 79 -5.05 3.65 -5.67
N ALA A 80 -4.33 3.93 -6.75
CA ALA A 80 -4.67 4.95 -7.73
C ALA A 80 -4.92 4.29 -9.09
N TYR A 81 -6.07 4.62 -9.69
CA TYR A 81 -6.41 4.23 -11.05
C TYR A 81 -6.23 5.43 -11.96
N VAL A 82 -5.29 5.35 -12.91
CA VAL A 82 -4.92 6.46 -13.78
C VAL A 82 -5.22 6.10 -15.23
N SER A 83 -5.99 6.95 -15.91
CA SER A 83 -6.09 6.95 -17.37
C SER A 83 -5.04 7.87 -17.98
N LEU A 84 -4.63 7.52 -19.19
CA LEU A 84 -3.71 8.30 -20.02
C LEU A 84 -4.43 8.76 -21.30
N VAL A 85 -3.82 9.71 -21.99
CA VAL A 85 -4.21 10.13 -23.33
C VAL A 85 -4.36 8.92 -24.27
N GLU A 86 -5.40 8.93 -25.11
CA GLU A 86 -5.64 7.88 -26.11
C GLU A 86 -4.60 7.95 -27.24
N TRP A 87 -3.45 7.36 -26.99
CA TRP A 87 -2.33 7.32 -27.92
C TRP A 87 -1.61 5.98 -27.85
N GLU A 88 -1.31 5.40 -29.01
CA GLU A 88 -0.54 4.17 -29.10
C GLU A 88 0.85 4.35 -28.46
N GLY A 89 1.09 3.58 -27.40
CA GLY A 89 2.35 3.57 -26.67
C GLY A 89 2.37 4.40 -25.39
N ALA A 90 1.29 5.11 -25.05
CA ALA A 90 1.22 6.00 -23.89
C ALA A 90 1.62 5.27 -22.59
N ALA A 91 1.10 4.06 -22.37
CA ALA A 91 1.40 3.27 -21.20
C ALA A 91 2.82 2.73 -21.18
N ALA A 92 3.35 2.35 -22.35
CA ALA A 92 4.74 1.91 -22.45
C ALA A 92 5.71 3.06 -22.14
N GLU A 93 5.38 4.27 -22.56
CA GLU A 93 6.15 5.47 -22.23
C GLU A 93 6.04 5.83 -20.74
N ALA A 94 4.81 5.85 -20.20
CA ALA A 94 4.56 6.14 -18.79
C ALA A 94 5.32 5.17 -17.87
N ILE A 95 5.25 3.86 -18.12
CA ILE A 95 5.93 2.89 -17.24
C ILE A 95 7.45 2.99 -17.36
N ALA A 96 7.98 3.33 -18.54
CA ALA A 96 9.41 3.55 -18.72
C ALA A 96 9.90 4.74 -17.89
N ALA A 97 9.18 5.87 -17.94
CA ALA A 97 9.49 7.07 -17.17
C ALA A 97 9.40 6.82 -15.66
N VAL A 98 8.31 6.21 -15.19
CA VAL A 98 8.13 5.86 -13.77
C VAL A 98 9.23 4.90 -13.31
N THR A 99 9.55 3.87 -14.10
CA THR A 99 10.60 2.89 -13.77
C THR A 99 11.97 3.54 -13.65
N GLU A 100 12.32 4.45 -14.57
CA GLU A 100 13.59 5.18 -14.51
C GLU A 100 13.67 6.04 -13.25
N ALA A 101 12.63 6.82 -12.97
CA ALA A 101 12.57 7.70 -11.81
C ALA A 101 12.66 6.90 -10.49
N MET A 102 11.87 5.84 -10.34
CA MET A 102 11.91 4.99 -9.15
C MET A 102 13.27 4.32 -8.96
N LYS A 103 13.91 3.82 -10.04
CA LYS A 103 15.28 3.29 -9.95
C LYS A 103 16.28 4.34 -9.51
N SER A 104 16.17 5.57 -10.03
CA SER A 104 17.04 6.67 -9.64
C SER A 104 16.89 7.04 -8.16
N ASP A 105 15.71 6.78 -7.58
CA ASP A 105 15.42 6.97 -6.15
C ASP A 105 15.77 5.74 -5.30
N GLY A 106 16.41 4.72 -5.89
CA GLY A 106 16.92 3.54 -5.18
C GLY A 106 15.95 2.36 -5.08
N TRP A 107 14.81 2.41 -5.77
CA TRP A 107 13.89 1.28 -5.83
C TRP A 107 14.45 0.16 -6.72
N THR A 108 14.28 -1.07 -6.25
CA THR A 108 14.51 -2.27 -7.06
C THR A 108 13.25 -2.62 -7.82
N VAL A 109 13.37 -3.05 -9.09
CA VAL A 109 12.22 -3.43 -9.92
C VAL A 109 12.31 -4.88 -10.37
N GLU A 110 11.17 -5.55 -10.44
CA GLU A 110 11.03 -6.85 -11.07
C GLU A 110 9.70 -6.97 -11.84
N ARG A 111 9.69 -7.84 -12.85
CA ARG A 111 8.45 -8.25 -13.53
C ARG A 111 7.72 -9.25 -12.63
N VAL A 112 6.54 -8.87 -12.13
CA VAL A 112 5.77 -9.68 -11.17
C VAL A 112 4.86 -10.67 -11.89
N ARG A 113 4.10 -10.19 -12.87
CA ARG A 113 3.18 -11.03 -13.63
C ARG A 113 2.88 -10.45 -15.01
N GLU A 114 2.46 -11.34 -15.89
CA GLU A 114 1.85 -11.01 -17.17
C GLU A 114 0.57 -11.83 -17.33
N THR A 115 -0.51 -11.18 -17.75
CA THR A 115 -1.83 -11.81 -17.88
C THR A 115 -2.50 -11.40 -19.18
N GLY A 116 -3.57 -12.12 -19.55
CA GLY A 116 -4.29 -11.86 -20.80
C GLY A 116 -3.40 -11.99 -22.04
N GLU A 117 -2.62 -13.07 -22.12
CA GLU A 117 -1.69 -13.34 -23.23
C GLU A 117 -0.60 -12.25 -23.41
N GLY A 118 -0.16 -11.65 -22.30
CA GLY A 118 0.88 -10.60 -22.29
C GLY A 118 0.33 -9.19 -22.53
N ARG A 119 -1.00 -9.03 -22.54
CA ARG A 119 -1.65 -7.73 -22.68
C ARG A 119 -1.54 -6.88 -21.43
N THR A 120 -1.71 -7.46 -20.25
CA THR A 120 -1.56 -6.75 -18.99
C THR A 120 -0.27 -7.18 -18.34
N ILE A 121 0.62 -6.22 -18.13
CA ILE A 121 1.91 -6.40 -17.50
C ILE A 121 1.84 -5.80 -16.11
N THR A 122 2.53 -6.41 -15.15
CA THR A 122 2.65 -5.86 -13.80
C THR A 122 4.11 -5.87 -13.38
N ASP A 123 4.61 -4.68 -13.05
CA ASP A 123 5.94 -4.46 -12.52
C ASP A 123 5.85 -4.13 -11.02
N GLY A 124 6.73 -4.72 -10.22
CA GLY A 124 6.80 -4.55 -8.78
C GLY A 124 8.07 -3.83 -8.38
N PHE A 125 7.94 -2.86 -7.49
CA PHE A 125 9.02 -2.01 -7.00
C PHE A 125 9.16 -2.18 -5.50
N ARG A 126 10.39 -2.39 -5.02
CA ARG A 126 10.69 -2.51 -3.58
C ARG A 126 11.80 -1.56 -3.16
N GLN A 127 11.58 -0.92 -2.02
CA GLN A 127 12.57 -0.16 -1.26
C GLN A 127 12.28 -0.40 0.21
N ASP A 128 13.29 -0.89 0.95
CA ASP A 128 13.13 -1.38 2.31
C ASP A 128 11.95 -2.37 2.41
N ASP A 129 11.00 -2.13 3.32
CA ASP A 129 9.79 -2.94 3.50
C ASP A 129 8.57 -2.39 2.73
N TRP A 130 8.74 -1.32 1.94
CA TRP A 130 7.70 -0.75 1.09
C TRP A 130 7.61 -1.48 -0.25
N TYR A 131 6.39 -1.63 -0.76
CA TYR A 131 6.13 -2.28 -2.04
C TYR A 131 5.14 -1.46 -2.87
N VAL A 132 5.51 -1.17 -4.12
CA VAL A 132 4.62 -0.57 -5.12
C VAL A 132 4.44 -1.57 -6.26
N GLU A 133 3.20 -1.76 -6.68
CA GLU A 133 2.87 -2.59 -7.83
C GLU A 133 2.16 -1.75 -8.87
N ILE A 134 2.63 -1.78 -10.11
CA ILE A 134 2.03 -1.03 -11.21
C ILE A 134 1.61 -2.02 -12.28
N ALA A 135 0.29 -2.17 -12.48
CA ALA A 135 -0.26 -2.90 -13.59
C ALA A 135 -0.62 -1.95 -14.73
N TRP A 136 -0.19 -2.28 -15.94
CA TRP A 136 -0.41 -1.46 -17.13
C TRP A 136 -0.77 -2.35 -18.33
N VAL A 137 -1.50 -1.77 -19.27
CA VAL A 137 -1.97 -2.46 -20.47
C VAL A 137 -1.08 -2.10 -21.64
N LYS A 138 -0.59 -3.11 -22.35
CA LYS A 138 0.10 -2.92 -23.61
C LYS A 138 -0.88 -2.38 -24.66
N SER A 139 -0.47 -1.35 -25.36
CA SER A 139 -1.30 -0.58 -26.29
C SER A 139 -2.12 -1.44 -27.24
N GLU A 140 -3.42 -1.14 -27.30
CA GLU A 140 -4.37 -1.69 -28.28
C GLU A 140 -5.10 -0.54 -28.97
N PRO A 141 -5.24 -0.54 -30.31
CA PRO A 141 -5.94 0.52 -31.03
C PRO A 141 -7.37 0.73 -30.51
N GLY A 142 -7.70 1.97 -30.13
CA GLY A 142 -9.04 2.37 -29.68
C GLY A 142 -9.39 1.90 -28.26
N LYS A 143 -8.40 1.58 -27.43
CA LYS A 143 -8.58 1.28 -26.00
C LYS A 143 -7.89 2.33 -25.15
N VAL A 144 -8.58 2.80 -24.12
CA VAL A 144 -7.98 3.64 -23.07
C VAL A 144 -6.95 2.81 -22.34
N GLU A 145 -5.70 3.29 -22.35
CA GLU A 145 -4.61 2.68 -21.62
C GLU A 145 -4.68 3.11 -20.14
N ARG A 146 -4.48 2.16 -19.23
CA ARG A 146 -4.69 2.37 -17.79
C ARG A 146 -3.48 1.92 -16.98
N PHE A 147 -3.25 2.65 -15.89
CA PHE A 147 -2.32 2.33 -14.81
C PHE A 147 -3.13 2.03 -13.55
N ASP A 148 -2.90 0.87 -12.97
CA ASP A 148 -3.34 0.52 -11.61
C ASP A 148 -2.10 0.52 -10.72
N ILE A 149 -1.98 1.54 -9.89
CA ILE A 149 -0.86 1.74 -8.97
C ILE A 149 -1.34 1.33 -7.59
N SER A 150 -0.69 0.34 -6.99
CA SER A 150 -0.97 -0.15 -5.64
C SER A 150 0.28 0.02 -4.77
N VAL A 151 0.18 0.88 -3.75
CA VAL A 151 1.22 1.05 -2.72
C VAL A 151 0.83 0.25 -1.48
N VAL A 152 1.77 -0.54 -0.97
CA VAL A 152 1.61 -1.40 0.20
C VAL A 152 2.68 -1.04 1.22
N SER A 153 2.24 -0.67 2.42
CA SER A 153 3.12 -0.36 3.54
C SER A 153 3.82 -1.59 4.11
N PRO A 154 4.86 -1.41 4.94
CA PRO A 154 5.38 -2.47 5.78
C PRO A 154 4.27 -3.09 6.63
N THR A 155 4.39 -4.40 6.90
CA THR A 155 3.48 -5.10 7.83
C THR A 155 3.80 -4.69 9.27
N THR A 156 2.76 -4.44 10.05
CA THR A 156 2.84 -4.05 11.45
C THR A 156 1.71 -4.70 12.26
N VAL A 157 1.54 -4.29 13.52
CA VAL A 157 0.43 -4.71 14.39
C VAL A 157 -0.81 -3.85 14.17
N ARG A 158 -1.99 -4.47 14.28
CA ARG A 158 -3.30 -3.81 14.17
C ARG A 158 -3.51 -2.67 15.18
N GLY A 159 -3.08 -2.87 16.43
CA GLY A 159 -3.45 -1.97 17.52
C GLY A 159 -4.96 -1.95 17.75
N ASP A 160 -5.52 -0.78 18.00
CA ASP A 160 -6.95 -0.54 18.22
C ASP A 160 -7.75 -0.25 16.94
N HIS A 161 -7.13 -0.34 15.75
CA HIS A 161 -7.78 -0.06 14.47
C HIS A 161 -8.86 -1.09 14.15
N ASP A 162 -10.12 -0.65 14.17
CA ASP A 162 -11.28 -1.51 13.91
C ASP A 162 -11.70 -1.61 12.44
N ASP A 163 -11.23 -0.68 11.63
CA ASP A 163 -11.48 -0.51 10.19
C ASP A 163 -10.61 -1.41 9.29
N ILE A 164 -9.72 -2.22 9.87
CA ILE A 164 -8.90 -3.18 9.11
C ILE A 164 -9.77 -4.27 8.50
N SER A 165 -9.72 -4.34 7.17
CA SER A 165 -10.42 -5.33 6.34
C SER A 165 -9.58 -6.60 6.14
N SER A 166 -10.26 -7.74 5.99
CA SER A 166 -9.65 -9.05 5.67
C SER A 166 -10.07 -9.44 4.25
#